data_AF-A0A653BWA9-F1
#
_entry.id   AF-A0A653BWA9-F1
#
_cell.length_a   1.000
_cell.length_b   1.000
_cell.length_c   1.000
_cell.angle_alpha   90.00
_cell.angle_beta   90.00
_cell.angle_gamma   90.00
#
_symmetry.space_group_name_H-M   'P 1'
#
loop_
_entity.id
_entity.type
_entity.pdbx_description
1 polymer ?
#
loop_
_entity_poly.entity_id
_entity_poly.type
_entity_poly.pdbx_seq_one_letter_code
_entity_poly.pdbx_strand_id
1 'polypeptide(L)'
;MLTLWPLRKFNSEVYWKIEGYFFHWLLAMVSLWSYSAGYDIVEVGDDISDCLEEKTLIIANHQSTADVPLLFACFNPKKNVLPNIMWIMDSLFKYTNFGIVSVLHKDFFIMSGKAKRDQSLQHLAKHIIDAYVPLKRRWMVLFPEGGFLRKRKAVSQKYAEKMNLPKLENVSLPRVGAMQVIMDTIGPNSTFNNNANMTAKTDNNSTG
;
A
#
# COMPACT_ATOMS: atom_id res chain seq x y z
N MET A 1 17.64 1.03 -13.27
CA MET A 1 16.47 0.17 -13.56
C MET A 1 16.24 -0.03 -15.05
N LEU A 2 16.11 1.03 -15.86
CA LEU A 2 15.93 0.89 -17.31
C LEU A 2 17.06 0.09 -18.00
N THR A 3 18.31 0.31 -17.60
CA THR A 3 19.48 -0.44 -18.08
C THR A 3 19.47 -1.92 -17.68
N LEU A 4 18.78 -2.26 -16.59
CA LEU A 4 18.63 -3.64 -16.10
C LEU A 4 17.41 -4.34 -16.70
N TRP A 5 16.65 -3.68 -17.59
CA TRP A 5 15.45 -4.26 -18.18
C TRP A 5 15.66 -5.59 -18.92
N PRO A 6 16.78 -5.82 -19.64
CA PRO A 6 17.05 -7.15 -20.22
C PRO A 6 17.08 -8.27 -19.16
N LEU A 7 17.65 -8.00 -17.98
CA LEU A 7 17.71 -8.97 -16.87
C LEU A 7 16.31 -9.43 -16.45
N ARG A 8 15.30 -8.55 -16.51
CA ARG A 8 13.91 -8.91 -16.20
C ARG A 8 13.37 -10.04 -17.08
N LYS A 9 13.82 -10.16 -18.34
CA LYS A 9 13.39 -11.22 -19.26
C LYS A 9 14.11 -12.54 -19.01
N PHE A 10 15.39 -12.50 -18.65
CA PHE A 10 16.21 -13.70 -18.46
C PHE A 10 16.14 -14.26 -17.04
N ASN A 11 16.04 -13.39 -16.04
CA ASN A 11 15.90 -13.73 -14.62
C ASN A 11 15.09 -12.64 -13.91
N SER A 12 13.76 -12.81 -13.96
CA SER A 12 12.81 -11.85 -13.37
C SER A 12 12.98 -11.73 -11.86
N GLU A 13 13.24 -12.82 -11.15
CA GLU A 13 13.41 -12.83 -9.69
C GLU A 13 14.59 -11.98 -9.25
N VAL A 14 15.76 -12.14 -9.88
CA VAL A 14 16.94 -11.32 -9.58
C VAL A 14 16.70 -9.86 -9.91
N TYR A 15 16.03 -9.56 -11.03
CA TYR A 15 15.66 -8.18 -11.37
C TYR A 15 14.82 -7.53 -10.26
N TRP A 16 13.76 -8.19 -9.80
CA TRP A 16 12.87 -7.65 -8.77
C TRP A 16 13.54 -7.56 -7.40
N LYS A 17 14.49 -8.46 -7.10
CA LYS A 17 15.31 -8.34 -5.89
C LYS A 17 16.20 -7.10 -5.93
N ILE A 18 16.88 -6.83 -7.04
CA ILE A 18 17.69 -5.61 -7.22
C ILE A 18 16.80 -4.36 -7.20
N GLU A 19 15.63 -4.43 -7.83
CA GLU A 19 14.62 -3.35 -7.80
C GLU A 19 14.19 -3.02 -6.38
N GLY A 20 13.86 -4.03 -5.58
CA GLY A 20 13.53 -3.86 -4.17
C GLY A 20 14.62 -3.15 -3.38
N TYR A 21 15.91 -3.48 -3.57
CA TYR A 21 17.00 -2.79 -2.89
C TYR A 21 17.10 -1.31 -3.28
N PHE A 22 16.98 -0.98 -4.57
CA PHE A 22 17.02 0.43 -5.00
C PHE A 22 15.80 1.20 -4.51
N PHE A 23 14.63 0.57 -4.50
CA PHE A 23 13.42 1.16 -3.94
C PHE A 23 13.56 1.42 -2.44
N HIS A 24 14.07 0.44 -1.68
CA HIS A 24 14.39 0.62 -0.26
C HIS A 24 15.32 1.81 -0.04
N TRP A 25 16.43 1.93 -0.79
CA TRP A 25 17.35 3.07 -0.62
C TRP A 25 16.69 4.42 -0.94
N LEU A 26 15.84 4.48 -1.95
CA LEU A 26 15.07 5.69 -2.25
C LEU A 26 14.16 6.05 -1.07
N LEU A 27 13.39 5.09 -0.57
CA LEU A 27 12.46 5.32 0.53
C LEU A 27 13.19 5.66 1.85
N ALA A 28 14.35 5.05 2.09
CA ALA A 28 15.24 5.37 3.21
C ALA A 28 15.84 6.79 3.10
N MET A 29 16.08 7.29 1.89
CA MET A 29 16.45 8.70 1.69
C MET A 29 15.28 9.63 2.02
N VAL A 30 14.05 9.27 1.63
CA VAL A 30 12.85 10.06 1.95
C VAL A 30 12.56 10.05 3.46
N SER A 31 12.82 8.93 4.15
CA SER A 31 12.64 8.86 5.61
C SER A 31 13.58 9.81 6.36
N LEU A 32 14.77 10.08 5.82
CA LEU A 32 15.73 11.04 6.39
C LEU A 32 15.15 12.47 6.44
N TRP A 33 14.16 12.82 5.61
CA TRP A 33 13.54 14.15 5.64
C TRP A 33 12.82 14.44 6.97
N SER A 34 12.25 13.40 7.60
CA SER A 34 11.64 13.52 8.93
C SER A 34 12.69 13.95 9.95
N TYR A 35 13.84 13.26 9.94
CA TYR A 35 14.95 13.56 10.84
C TYR A 35 15.60 14.92 10.55
N SER A 36 15.86 15.25 9.28
CA SER A 36 16.48 16.54 8.91
C SER A 36 15.58 17.75 9.19
N ALA A 37 14.26 17.52 9.29
CA ALA A 37 13.30 18.52 9.74
C ALA A 37 13.18 18.60 11.28
N GLY A 38 13.97 17.81 12.03
CA GLY A 38 14.01 17.85 13.50
C GLY A 38 12.91 17.04 14.18
N TYR A 39 12.30 16.06 13.50
CA TYR A 39 11.30 15.19 14.10
C TYR A 39 11.92 13.88 14.62
N ASP A 40 11.61 13.57 15.87
CA ASP A 40 11.82 12.25 16.46
C ASP A 40 10.54 11.42 16.34
N ILE A 41 10.69 10.14 15.98
CA ILE A 41 9.57 9.22 15.80
C ILE A 41 9.57 8.22 16.95
N VAL A 42 8.43 8.13 17.62
CA VAL A 42 8.21 7.18 18.71
C VAL A 42 7.06 6.27 18.31
N GLU A 43 7.33 4.97 18.25
CA GLU A 43 6.33 3.92 18.01
C GLU A 43 5.90 3.32 19.35
N VAL A 44 4.59 3.26 19.59
CA VAL A 44 4.01 2.70 20.82
C VAL A 44 2.84 1.78 20.43
N GLY A 45 2.73 0.64 21.11
CA GLY A 45 1.68 -0.35 20.86
C GLY A 45 2.22 -1.78 20.91
N ASP A 46 1.48 -2.70 20.31
CA ASP A 46 1.83 -4.11 20.23
C ASP A 46 3.01 -4.36 19.28
N ASP A 47 3.71 -5.48 19.49
CA ASP A 47 4.73 -5.96 18.55
C ASP A 47 4.06 -6.43 17.24
N ILE A 48 4.56 -5.92 16.12
CA ILE A 48 4.05 -6.22 14.78
C ILE A 48 4.93 -7.20 14.01
N SER A 49 5.88 -7.88 14.67
CA SER A 49 6.84 -8.80 14.04
C SER A 49 6.16 -9.87 13.20
N ASP A 50 5.03 -10.42 13.68
CA ASP A 50 4.24 -11.43 12.94
C ASP A 50 3.65 -10.86 11.63
N CYS A 51 3.44 -9.55 11.53
CA CYS A 51 2.93 -8.90 10.32
C CYS A 51 4.00 -8.66 9.25
N LEU A 52 5.30 -8.76 9.57
CA LEU A 52 6.39 -8.43 8.65
C LEU A 52 6.50 -9.43 7.49
N GLU A 53 6.23 -10.70 7.77
CA GLU A 53 6.32 -11.78 6.79
C GLU A 53 4.99 -12.10 6.09
N GLU A 54 3.89 -11.55 6.61
CA GLU A 54 2.52 -11.72 6.11
C GLU A 54 2.09 -10.59 5.16
N LYS A 55 0.98 -10.82 4.44
CA LYS A 55 0.29 -9.75 3.71
C LYS A 55 -0.40 -8.82 4.70
N THR A 56 0.05 -7.57 4.76
CA THR A 56 -0.34 -6.60 5.77
C THR A 56 -0.91 -5.34 5.12
N LEU A 57 -2.15 -5.00 5.49
CA LEU A 57 -2.79 -3.73 5.13
C LEU A 57 -2.67 -2.77 6.31
N ILE A 58 -1.82 -1.75 6.17
CA ILE A 58 -1.69 -0.67 7.13
C ILE A 58 -2.78 0.37 6.87
N ILE A 59 -3.52 0.71 7.93
CA ILE A 59 -4.54 1.76 7.90
C ILE A 59 -4.04 2.91 8.77
N ALA A 60 -3.94 4.11 8.18
CA ALA A 60 -3.53 5.31 8.89
C ALA A 60 -4.49 6.47 8.58
N ASN A 61 -4.67 7.38 9.53
CA ASN A 61 -5.32 8.66 9.26
C ASN A 61 -4.44 9.50 8.32
N HIS A 62 -5.03 10.46 7.61
CA HIS A 62 -4.31 11.28 6.64
C HIS A 62 -4.43 12.77 6.96
N GLN A 63 -3.40 13.33 7.56
CA GLN A 63 -3.35 14.72 7.99
C GLN A 63 -2.68 15.61 6.94
N SER A 64 -1.61 15.10 6.31
CA SER A 64 -0.74 15.93 5.49
C SER A 64 0.12 15.10 4.52
N THR A 65 0.93 15.80 3.73
CA THR A 65 1.98 15.14 2.94
C THR A 65 3.11 14.58 3.80
N ALA A 66 3.29 15.07 5.04
CA ALA A 66 4.34 14.62 5.95
C ALA A 66 4.08 13.21 6.52
N ASP A 67 2.84 12.71 6.43
CA ASP A 67 2.49 11.37 6.88
C ASP A 67 3.32 10.29 6.14
N VAL A 68 3.65 10.53 4.88
CA VAL A 68 4.41 9.60 4.03
C VAL A 68 5.88 9.43 4.50
N PRO A 69 6.71 10.48 4.60
CA PRO A 69 8.07 10.34 5.12
C PRO A 69 8.11 9.85 6.57
N LEU A 70 7.11 10.16 7.40
CA LEU A 70 7.00 9.61 8.75
C LEU A 70 6.77 8.08 8.72
N LEU A 71 5.84 7.60 7.90
CA LEU A 71 5.63 6.15 7.70
C LEU A 71 6.88 5.47 7.17
N PHE A 72 7.59 6.07 6.21
CA PHE A 72 8.85 5.51 5.73
C PHE A 72 9.91 5.42 6.81
N ALA A 73 10.00 6.40 7.70
CA ALA A 73 10.92 6.36 8.81
C ALA A 73 10.55 5.27 9.84
N CYS A 74 9.26 5.06 10.12
CA CYS A 74 8.81 3.90 10.91
C CYS A 74 9.16 2.57 10.22
N PHE A 75 9.03 2.47 8.90
CA PHE A 75 9.21 1.22 8.17
C PHE A 75 10.65 0.90 7.81
N ASN A 76 11.52 1.91 7.71
CA ASN A 76 12.92 1.75 7.36
C ASN A 76 13.70 0.73 8.22
N PRO A 77 13.59 0.75 9.56
CA PRO A 77 14.28 -0.24 10.40
C PRO A 77 13.66 -1.64 10.31
N LYS A 78 12.47 -1.79 9.73
CA LYS A 78 11.74 -3.07 9.67
C LYS A 78 12.17 -3.87 8.46
N LYS A 79 12.69 -5.06 8.71
CA LYS A 79 13.22 -5.96 7.67
C LYS A 79 12.18 -6.18 6.58
N ASN A 80 12.60 -6.03 5.32
CA ASN A 80 11.81 -6.31 4.12
C ASN A 80 10.49 -5.52 3.95
N VAL A 81 10.20 -4.50 4.76
CA VAL A 81 8.97 -3.70 4.58
C VAL A 81 9.09 -2.76 3.38
N LEU A 82 10.03 -1.81 3.39
CA LEU A 82 10.21 -0.84 2.30
C LEU A 82 10.38 -1.45 0.90
N PRO A 83 11.15 -2.54 0.67
CA PRO A 83 11.25 -3.11 -0.67
C PRO A 83 9.98 -3.80 -1.15
N ASN A 84 9.02 -4.13 -0.27
CA ASN A 84 7.84 -4.94 -0.59
C ASN A 84 6.51 -4.21 -0.32
N ILE A 85 6.56 -2.90 -0.08
CA ILE A 85 5.40 -2.05 0.09
C ILE A 85 4.88 -1.56 -1.26
N MET A 86 3.59 -1.73 -1.53
CA MET A 86 2.93 -1.13 -2.68
C MET A 86 2.15 0.10 -2.23
N TRP A 87 2.40 1.22 -2.89
CA TRP A 87 1.68 2.47 -2.68
C TRP A 87 0.43 2.57 -3.53
N ILE A 88 -0.62 3.15 -2.95
CA ILE A 88 -1.84 3.57 -3.65
C ILE A 88 -1.84 5.10 -3.67
N MET A 89 -1.61 5.69 -4.85
CA MET A 89 -1.39 7.13 -5.00
C MET A 89 -2.29 7.74 -6.07
N ASP A 90 -2.50 9.06 -6.00
CA ASP A 90 -3.19 9.77 -7.08
C ASP A 90 -2.41 9.66 -8.39
N SER A 91 -3.12 9.44 -9.50
CA SER A 91 -2.58 9.36 -10.85
C SER A 91 -1.65 10.52 -11.26
N LEU A 92 -1.84 11.72 -10.69
CA LEU A 92 -0.96 12.86 -10.93
C LEU A 92 0.49 12.61 -10.49
N PHE A 93 0.71 11.75 -9.49
CA PHE A 93 2.05 11.44 -9.01
C PHE A 93 2.93 10.79 -10.08
N LYS A 94 2.36 10.14 -11.11
CA LYS A 94 3.10 9.52 -12.22
C LYS A 94 4.06 10.48 -12.92
N TYR A 95 3.76 11.78 -12.88
CA TYR A 95 4.53 12.83 -13.55
C TYR A 95 5.63 13.44 -12.67
N THR A 96 5.83 12.90 -11.47
CA THR A 96 6.92 13.30 -10.57
C THR A 96 8.10 12.34 -10.68
N ASN A 97 9.28 12.75 -10.20
CA ASN A 97 10.46 11.88 -10.14
C ASN A 97 10.18 10.60 -9.35
N PHE A 98 9.49 10.73 -8.21
CA PHE A 98 9.04 9.57 -7.42
C PHE A 98 8.07 8.69 -8.22
N GLY A 99 7.14 9.31 -8.96
CA GLY A 99 6.20 8.63 -9.83
C GLY A 99 6.83 7.70 -10.85
N ILE A 100 7.93 8.10 -11.49
CA ILE A 100 8.65 7.23 -12.44
C ILE A 100 9.13 5.96 -11.75
N VAL A 101 9.69 6.10 -10.54
CA VAL A 101 10.15 4.95 -9.75
C VAL A 101 8.97 4.09 -9.31
N SER A 102 7.89 4.70 -8.83
CA SER A 102 6.65 4.00 -8.46
C SER A 102 6.02 3.22 -9.62
N VAL A 103 6.05 3.76 -10.84
CA VAL A 103 5.59 3.04 -12.05
C VAL A 103 6.46 1.80 -12.31
N LEU A 104 7.78 1.91 -12.12
CA LEU A 104 8.71 0.78 -12.26
C LEU A 104 8.50 -0.27 -11.16
N HIS A 105 8.29 0.19 -9.93
CA HIS A 105 8.02 -0.63 -8.75
C HIS A 105 6.67 -1.38 -8.81
N LYS A 106 5.80 -0.97 -9.74
CA LYS A 106 4.40 -1.44 -9.85
C LYS A 106 3.53 -1.00 -8.69
N ASP A 107 3.71 0.23 -8.22
CA ASP A 107 2.72 0.91 -7.38
C ASP A 107 1.40 1.13 -8.14
N PHE A 108 0.31 1.23 -7.40
CA PHE A 108 -1.02 1.47 -7.95
C PHE A 108 -1.38 2.95 -7.95
N PHE A 109 -1.90 3.42 -9.08
CA PHE A 109 -2.29 4.82 -9.25
C PHE A 109 -3.80 4.93 -9.46
N ILE A 110 -4.48 5.52 -8.47
CA ILE A 110 -5.92 5.75 -8.50
C ILE A 110 -6.25 7.06 -9.22
N MET A 111 -7.27 7.03 -10.08
CA MET A 111 -7.80 8.25 -10.67
C MET A 111 -8.82 8.89 -9.72
N SER A 112 -8.57 10.13 -9.32
CA SER A 112 -9.54 10.90 -8.54
C SER A 112 -10.75 11.31 -9.39
N GLY A 113 -11.95 11.17 -8.82
CA GLY A 113 -13.20 11.64 -9.43
C GLY A 113 -14.35 10.64 -9.33
N LYS A 114 -15.59 11.14 -9.18
CA LYS A 114 -16.78 10.28 -9.02
C LYS A 114 -17.03 9.38 -10.23
N ALA A 115 -16.87 9.91 -11.44
CA ALA A 115 -17.19 9.20 -12.68
C ALA A 115 -16.29 7.99 -12.98
N LYS A 116 -15.07 7.94 -12.40
CA LYS A 116 -14.09 6.88 -12.64
C LYS A 116 -13.83 6.00 -11.41
N ARG A 117 -14.62 6.17 -10.35
CA ARG A 117 -14.41 5.49 -9.07
C ARG A 117 -14.50 3.98 -9.23
N ASP A 118 -15.58 3.49 -9.82
CA ASP A 118 -15.84 2.04 -9.92
C ASP A 118 -14.82 1.36 -10.85
N GLN A 119 -14.50 2.01 -11.97
CA GLN A 119 -13.43 1.55 -12.86
C GLN A 119 -12.08 1.50 -12.14
N SER A 120 -11.75 2.51 -11.32
CA SER A 120 -10.49 2.53 -10.57
C SER A 120 -10.42 1.41 -9.52
N LEU A 121 -11.56 1.06 -8.90
CA LEU A 121 -11.66 -0.06 -7.96
C LEU A 121 -11.48 -1.41 -8.67
N GLN A 122 -12.06 -1.59 -9.86
CA GLN A 122 -11.82 -2.78 -10.68
C GLN A 122 -10.35 -2.89 -11.10
N HIS A 123 -9.73 -1.77 -11.48
CA HIS A 123 -8.29 -1.73 -11.79
C HIS A 123 -7.43 -2.08 -10.59
N LEU A 124 -7.82 -1.67 -9.36
CA LEU A 124 -7.10 -2.04 -8.14
C LEU A 124 -7.15 -3.56 -7.93
N ALA A 125 -8.32 -4.19 -8.03
CA ALA A 125 -8.47 -5.63 -7.92
C ALA A 125 -7.58 -6.36 -8.93
N LYS A 126 -7.63 -5.93 -10.19
CA LYS A 126 -6.82 -6.50 -11.27
C LYS A 126 -5.31 -6.32 -11.01
N HIS A 127 -4.88 -5.14 -10.59
CA HIS A 127 -3.47 -4.86 -10.30
C HIS A 127 -2.95 -5.69 -9.12
N ILE A 128 -3.79 -5.96 -8.12
CA ILE A 128 -3.43 -6.85 -7.02
C ILE A 128 -3.10 -8.25 -7.54
N ILE A 129 -3.95 -8.79 -8.43
CA ILE A 129 -3.78 -10.14 -9.00
C ILE A 129 -2.60 -10.19 -9.98
N ASP A 130 -2.45 -9.18 -10.83
CA ASP A 130 -1.49 -9.20 -11.94
C ASP A 130 -0.07 -8.76 -11.53
N ALA A 131 0.06 -7.96 -10.46
CA ALA A 131 1.34 -7.37 -10.05
C ALA A 131 1.66 -7.59 -8.58
N TYR A 132 0.78 -7.19 -7.64
CA TYR A 132 1.10 -7.25 -6.21
C TYR A 132 1.42 -8.68 -5.74
N VAL A 133 0.54 -9.64 -6.05
CA VAL A 133 0.72 -11.04 -5.64
C VAL A 133 1.89 -11.72 -6.35
N PRO A 134 2.03 -11.67 -7.70
CA PRO A 134 3.14 -12.34 -8.39
C PRO A 134 4.52 -11.79 -8.00
N LEU A 135 4.59 -10.51 -7.65
CA LEU A 135 5.83 -9.88 -7.17
C LEU A 135 6.11 -10.13 -5.69
N LYS A 136 5.26 -10.92 -5.01
CA LYS A 136 5.38 -11.22 -3.57
C LYS A 136 5.46 -9.95 -2.72
N ARG A 137 4.79 -8.87 -3.15
CA ARG A 137 4.63 -7.67 -2.33
C ARG A 137 3.77 -8.05 -1.12
N ARG A 138 4.08 -7.45 0.02
CA ARG A 138 3.50 -7.84 1.31
C ARG A 138 2.74 -6.71 1.98
N TRP A 139 3.14 -5.47 1.75
CA TRP A 139 2.60 -4.35 2.50
C TRP A 139 1.81 -3.41 1.58
N MET A 140 0.68 -2.91 2.06
CA MET A 140 -0.04 -1.80 1.46
C MET A 140 -0.38 -0.79 2.54
N VAL A 141 -0.38 0.49 2.19
CA VAL A 141 -0.86 1.57 3.07
C VAL A 141 -2.14 2.15 2.49
N LEU A 142 -3.16 2.25 3.32
CA LEU A 142 -4.44 2.85 2.98
C LEU A 142 -4.80 3.97 3.94
N PHE A 143 -5.10 5.13 3.36
CA PHE A 143 -5.67 6.27 4.04
C PHE A 143 -7.19 6.28 3.83
N PRO A 144 -8.00 5.76 4.76
CA PRO A 144 -9.42 5.52 4.53
C PRO A 144 -10.22 6.83 4.42
N GLU A 145 -9.64 7.97 4.78
CA GLU A 145 -10.25 9.29 4.56
C GLU A 145 -10.41 9.61 3.05
N GLY A 146 -9.55 9.02 2.20
CA GLY A 146 -9.49 9.29 0.77
C GLY A 146 -9.03 10.71 0.44
N GLY A 147 -8.12 11.25 1.25
CA GLY A 147 -7.55 12.60 1.15
C GLY A 147 -7.41 13.24 2.53
N PHE A 148 -6.69 14.36 2.62
CA PHE A 148 -6.40 15.00 3.91
C PHE A 148 -7.65 15.35 4.73
N LEU A 149 -7.59 15.13 6.04
CA LEU A 149 -8.66 15.42 7.00
C LEU A 149 -9.22 16.82 6.85
N ARG A 150 -8.35 17.84 6.74
CA ARG A 150 -8.79 19.24 6.57
C ARG A 150 -9.73 19.46 5.38
N LYS A 151 -9.60 18.63 4.32
CA LYS A 151 -10.46 18.67 3.12
C LYS A 151 -11.68 17.74 3.24
N ARG A 152 -11.65 16.76 4.14
CA ARG A 152 -12.68 15.72 4.29
C ARG A 152 -13.61 15.94 5.47
N LYS A 153 -13.16 16.62 6.53
CA LYS A 153 -13.85 16.80 7.81
C LYS A 153 -15.27 17.35 7.66
N ALA A 154 -15.44 18.49 6.97
CA ALA A 154 -16.77 19.11 6.80
C ALA A 154 -17.77 18.19 6.07
N VAL A 155 -17.32 17.49 5.02
CA VAL A 155 -18.18 16.54 4.28
C VAL A 155 -18.48 15.30 5.13
N SER A 156 -17.50 14.82 5.89
CA SER A 156 -17.67 13.70 6.82
C SER A 156 -18.67 14.01 7.91
N GLN A 157 -18.61 15.20 8.53
CA GLN A 157 -19.53 15.61 9.59
C GLN A 157 -20.96 15.75 9.07
N LYS A 158 -21.17 16.34 7.88
CA LYS A 158 -22.49 16.39 7.22
C LYS A 158 -23.06 15.00 6.94
N TYR A 159 -22.22 14.07 6.50
CA TYR A 159 -22.63 12.67 6.30
C TYR A 159 -22.97 11.99 7.63
N ALA A 160 -22.18 12.24 8.68
CA ALA A 160 -22.41 11.69 10.00
C ALA A 160 -23.76 12.14 10.58
N GLU A 161 -24.05 13.44 10.50
CA GLU A 161 -25.37 14.00 10.91
C GLU A 161 -26.51 13.35 10.14
N LYS A 162 -26.41 13.28 8.81
CA LYS A 162 -27.44 12.70 7.95
C LYS A 162 -27.74 11.24 8.28
N MET A 163 -26.70 10.48 8.62
CA MET A 163 -26.80 9.04 8.86
C MET A 163 -26.89 8.67 10.34
N ASN A 164 -27.04 9.65 11.23
CA ASN A 164 -27.03 9.46 12.68
C ASN A 164 -25.79 8.70 13.20
N LEU A 165 -24.61 9.05 12.67
CA LEU A 165 -23.32 8.50 13.05
C LEU A 165 -22.54 9.49 13.94
N PRO A 166 -21.53 9.01 14.71
CA PRO A 166 -20.68 9.88 15.50
C PRO A 166 -19.94 10.92 14.67
N LYS A 167 -19.90 12.16 15.16
CA LYS A 167 -19.03 13.21 14.63
C LYS A 167 -17.62 12.99 15.16
N LEU A 168 -16.68 12.76 14.25
CA LEU A 168 -15.28 12.52 14.56
C LEU A 168 -14.47 13.80 14.33
N GLU A 169 -13.55 14.10 15.24
CA GLU A 169 -12.78 15.36 15.20
C GLU A 169 -11.37 15.21 14.63
N ASN A 170 -10.68 14.12 14.97
CA ASN A 170 -9.29 13.85 14.59
C ASN A 170 -9.16 12.93 13.37
N VAL A 171 -10.29 12.42 12.87
CA VAL A 171 -10.39 11.54 11.69
C VAL A 171 -11.73 11.80 10.99
N SER A 172 -11.88 11.30 9.76
CA SER A 172 -13.17 11.26 9.07
C SER A 172 -13.76 9.85 9.08
N LEU A 173 -15.07 9.74 8.87
CA LEU A 173 -15.70 8.45 8.58
C LEU A 173 -15.03 7.81 7.33
N PRO A 174 -14.72 6.51 7.37
CA PRO A 174 -13.90 5.86 6.36
C PRO A 174 -14.65 5.73 5.03
N ARG A 175 -13.92 5.89 3.93
CA ARG A 175 -14.33 5.49 2.59
C ARG A 175 -13.95 4.05 2.37
N VAL A 176 -14.93 3.16 2.39
CA VAL A 176 -14.71 1.70 2.39
C VAL A 176 -14.29 1.09 1.05
N GLY A 177 -14.43 1.81 -0.07
CA GLY A 177 -14.32 1.20 -1.41
C GLY A 177 -13.01 0.47 -1.69
N ALA A 178 -11.86 1.13 -1.48
CA ALA A 178 -10.55 0.50 -1.72
C ALA A 178 -10.26 -0.62 -0.71
N MET A 179 -10.63 -0.42 0.56
CA MET A 179 -10.48 -1.42 1.61
C MET A 179 -11.26 -2.69 1.28
N GLN A 180 -12.52 -2.54 0.89
CA GLN A 180 -13.40 -3.65 0.50
C GLN A 180 -12.79 -4.45 -0.64
N VAL A 181 -12.34 -3.76 -1.70
CA VAL A 181 -11.67 -4.42 -2.85
C VAL A 181 -10.44 -5.20 -2.41
N ILE A 182 -9.58 -4.62 -1.57
CA ILE A 182 -8.38 -5.30 -1.07
C ILE A 182 -8.77 -6.57 -0.29
N MET A 183 -9.71 -6.46 0.64
CA MET A 183 -10.16 -7.56 1.48
C MET A 183 -10.85 -8.66 0.67
N ASP A 184 -11.68 -8.30 -0.30
CA ASP A 184 -12.38 -9.26 -1.16
C ASP A 184 -11.41 -9.97 -2.12
N THR A 185 -10.35 -9.29 -2.57
CA THR A 185 -9.38 -9.86 -3.52
C THR A 185 -8.36 -10.75 -2.81
N ILE A 186 -7.76 -10.28 -1.71
CA ILE A 186 -6.62 -10.96 -1.05
C ILE A 186 -6.69 -10.98 0.47
N GLY A 187 -7.81 -10.59 1.07
CA GLY A 187 -8.01 -10.72 2.51
C GLY A 187 -8.18 -12.18 2.95
N PRO A 188 -8.26 -12.45 4.26
CA PRO A 188 -8.31 -13.82 4.80
C PRO A 188 -9.46 -14.68 4.24
N ASN A 189 -10.61 -14.06 3.97
CA ASN A 189 -11.80 -14.74 3.47
C ASN A 189 -11.88 -14.78 1.92
N SER A 190 -10.85 -14.33 1.20
CA SER A 190 -10.91 -14.31 -0.26
C SER A 190 -10.83 -15.71 -0.86
N THR A 191 -11.59 -15.95 -1.93
CA THR A 191 -11.53 -17.20 -2.70
C THR A 191 -10.15 -17.44 -3.30
N PHE A 192 -9.40 -16.37 -3.59
CA PHE A 192 -8.02 -16.43 -4.05
C PHE A 192 -7.10 -17.13 -3.03
N ASN A 193 -7.18 -16.76 -1.75
CA ASN A 193 -6.37 -17.38 -0.70
C ASN A 193 -6.86 -18.81 -0.37
N ASN A 194 -8.17 -19.06 -0.41
CA ASN A 194 -8.72 -20.41 -0.21
C ASN A 194 -8.23 -21.40 -1.28
N ASN A 195 -8.18 -20.98 -2.55
CA ASN A 195 -7.70 -21.84 -3.63
C ASN A 195 -6.19 -22.05 -3.59
N ALA A 196 -5.39 -21.02 -3.23
CA ALA A 196 -3.94 -21.15 -3.05
C ALA A 196 -3.58 -22.12 -1.91
N ASN A 197 -4.32 -22.07 -0.80
CA ASN A 197 -4.14 -22.99 0.32
C ASN A 197 -4.57 -24.43 -0.02
N MET A 198 -5.58 -24.62 -0.87
CA MET A 198 -5.94 -25.95 -1.38
C MET A 198 -4.87 -26.51 -2.33
N THR A 199 -4.30 -25.69 -3.22
CA THR A 199 -3.21 -26.12 -4.13
C THR A 199 -1.96 -26.51 -3.36
N ALA A 200 -1.55 -25.71 -2.36
CA ALA A 200 -0.42 -26.03 -1.50
C ALA A 200 -0.61 -27.32 -0.68
N LYS A 201 -1.85 -27.66 -0.28
CA LYS A 201 -2.15 -28.93 0.39
C LYS A 201 -2.13 -30.14 -0.55
N THR A 202 -2.55 -30.00 -1.81
CA THR A 202 -2.46 -31.08 -2.80
C THR A 202 -1.01 -31.40 -3.19
N ASP A 203 -0.13 -30.39 -3.23
CA ASP A 203 1.29 -30.59 -3.56
C ASP A 203 2.07 -31.27 -2.42
N ASN A 204 1.66 -31.06 -1.16
CA ASN A 204 2.26 -31.75 -0.02
C ASN A 204 1.78 -33.21 0.16
N ASN A 205 0.65 -33.58 -0.46
CA ASN A 205 0.10 -34.94 -0.39
C ASN A 205 0.52 -35.83 -1.58
N SER A 206 1.23 -35.30 -2.57
CA SER A 206 1.72 -36.05 -3.74
C SER A 206 3.18 -36.51 -3.62
N THR A 207 3.78 -36.35 -2.43
CA THR A 207 5.14 -36.84 -2.09
C THR A 207 5.15 -37.91 -1.00
N GLY A 208 4.02 -38.60 -0.78
CA GLY A 208 3.91 -39.78 0.08
C GLY A 208 3.92 -41.08 -0.70
#